data_AF-A0A1G8Z9I0-F1
#
_entry.id   AF-A0A1G8Z9I0-F1
#
_cell.length_a   1.000
_cell.length_b   1.000
_cell.length_c   1.000
_cell.angle_alpha   90.00
_cell.angle_beta   90.00
_cell.angle_gamma   90.00
#
_symmetry.space_group_name_H-M   'P 1'
#
loop_
_entity.id
_entity.type
_entity.pdbx_description
1 polymer ?
#
loop_
_entity_poly.entity_id
_entity_poly.type
_entity_poly.pdbx_seq_one_letter_code
_entity_poly.pdbx_strand_id
1 'polypeptide(L)' 'MRRLTTLFPSDLLEEHAEELGVVERDGKLQMPAFVWSFVFGFAAGESRTLAGFRRSYNNTADKTLSPGGFYQRLTP' A
#
# COMPACT_ATOMS: atom_id res chain seq x y z
N MET A 1 0.93 17.86 -16.56
CA MET A 1 1.44 16.52 -16.19
C MET A 1 0.44 15.85 -15.26
N ARG A 2 -0.07 14.67 -15.61
CA ARG A 2 -0.95 13.88 -14.73
C ARG A 2 -0.08 12.92 -13.93
N ARG A 3 -0.16 12.94 -12.59
CA ARG A 3 0.61 12.00 -11.75
C ARG A 3 0.07 10.60 -12.00
N LEU A 4 0.94 9.62 -12.20
CA LEU A 4 0.53 8.22 -12.48
C LEU A 4 -0.33 7.63 -11.34
N THR A 5 -0.21 8.17 -10.13
CA THR A 5 -1.04 7.81 -8.97
C THR A 5 -2.52 8.23 -9.11
N THR A 6 -2.91 8.88 -10.20
CA THR A 6 -4.29 9.32 -10.49
C THR A 6 -4.92 8.53 -11.65
N LEU A 7 -4.27 7.45 -12.09
CA LEU A 7 -4.83 6.54 -13.11
C LEU A 7 -6.04 5.78 -12.55
N PHE A 8 -6.01 5.46 -11.26
CA PHE A 8 -7.15 4.95 -10.50
C PHE A 8 -7.48 5.96 -9.39
N PRO A 9 -8.75 6.40 -9.25
CA PRO A 9 -9.18 7.17 -8.09
C PRO A 9 -8.92 6.40 -6.80
N SER A 10 -8.61 7.11 -5.71
CA SER A 10 -8.41 6.49 -4.39
C SER A 10 -9.64 5.71 -3.96
N ASP A 11 -10.84 6.29 -4.12
CA ASP A 11 -12.11 5.68 -3.74
C ASP A 11 -12.34 4.33 -4.43
N LEU A 12 -11.91 4.20 -5.70
CA LEU A 12 -12.01 2.93 -6.44
C LEU A 12 -11.08 1.87 -5.86
N LEU A 13 -9.88 2.25 -5.41
CA LEU A 13 -8.95 1.32 -4.78
C LEU A 13 -9.43 0.89 -3.38
N GLU A 14 -10.12 1.79 -2.68
CA GLU A 14 -10.71 1.52 -1.37
C GLU A 14 -11.94 0.61 -1.49
N GLU A 15 -12.89 0.95 -2.35
CA GLU A 15 -14.08 0.13 -2.67
C GLU A 15 -13.67 -1.28 -3.08
N HIS A 16 -12.71 -1.41 -3.99
CA HIS A 16 -12.27 -2.73 -4.45
C HIS A 16 -11.59 -3.55 -3.34
N ALA A 17 -10.87 -2.90 -2.43
CA ALA A 17 -10.26 -3.59 -1.30
C ALA A 17 -11.30 -4.05 -0.27
N GLU A 18 -12.38 -3.30 -0.09
CA GLU A 18 -13.53 -3.71 0.72
C GLU A 18 -14.26 -4.89 0.08
N GLU A 19 -14.55 -4.84 -1.22
CA GLU A 19 -15.19 -5.92 -1.98
C GLU A 19 -14.42 -7.25 -1.86
N LEU A 20 -13.09 -7.18 -1.92
CA LEU A 20 -12.21 -8.35 -1.82
C LEU A 20 -12.00 -8.82 -0.37
N GLY A 21 -12.55 -8.12 0.63
CA GLY A 21 -12.34 -8.43 2.04
C GLY A 21 -10.90 -8.22 2.52
N VAL A 22 -10.08 -7.46 1.78
CA VAL A 22 -8.68 -7.17 2.15
C VAL A 22 -8.61 -6.29 3.40
N VAL A 23 -9.66 -5.52 3.66
CA VAL A 23 -9.82 -4.66 4.84
C VAL A 23 -10.91 -5.24 5.75
N GLU A 24 -10.53 -6.13 6.66
CA GLU A 24 -11.48 -6.73 7.63
C GLU A 24 -11.83 -5.78 8.80
N ARG A 25 -11.02 -4.75 9.05
CA ARG A 25 -11.25 -3.70 10.06
C ARG A 25 -10.64 -2.37 9.62
N ASP A 26 -11.23 -1.26 10.08
CA ASP A 26 -10.62 0.07 9.95
C ASP A 26 -9.26 0.09 10.65
N GLY A 27 -8.23 -0.09 9.84
CA GLY A 27 -6.86 -0.33 10.26
C GLY A 27 -5.96 0.85 9.87
N LYS A 28 -4.71 0.82 10.33
CA LYS A 28 -3.69 1.81 9.92
C LYS A 28 -3.23 1.66 8.45
N LEU A 29 -3.84 0.76 7.70
CA LEU A 29 -3.43 0.42 6.34
C LEU A 29 -4.27 1.23 5.35
N GLN A 30 -3.63 2.05 4.53
CA GLN A 30 -4.27 2.86 3.49
C GLN A 30 -4.04 2.20 2.13
N MET A 31 -5.10 1.73 1.49
CA MET A 31 -5.02 0.98 0.22
C MET A 31 -4.43 1.77 -0.95
N PRO A 32 -4.80 3.03 -1.18
CA PRO A 32 -4.17 3.81 -2.25
C PRO A 32 -2.64 3.93 -2.06
N ALA A 33 -2.19 4.22 -0.83
CA ALA A 33 -0.76 4.30 -0.53
C ALA A 33 -0.06 2.94 -0.67
N PHE A 34 -0.71 1.85 -0.27
CA PHE A 34 -0.18 0.49 -0.40
C PHE A 34 0.00 0.09 -1.86
N VAL A 35 -1.01 0.27 -2.70
CA VAL A 35 -0.95 -0.05 -4.14
C VAL A 35 0.13 0.76 -4.84
N TRP A 36 0.17 2.09 -4.63
CA TRP A 36 1.14 2.91 -5.35
C TRP A 36 2.58 2.74 -4.85
N SER A 37 2.78 2.50 -3.54
CA SER A 37 4.10 2.14 -3.03
C SER A 37 4.55 0.74 -3.49
N PHE A 38 3.62 -0.18 -3.76
CA PHE A 38 3.94 -1.46 -4.39
C PHE A 38 4.37 -1.25 -5.85
N VAL A 39 3.57 -0.55 -6.65
CA VAL A 39 3.84 -0.32 -8.08
C VAL A 39 5.16 0.43 -8.28
N PHE A 40 5.36 1.57 -7.61
CA PHE A 40 6.52 2.44 -7.84
C PHE A 40 7.72 2.14 -6.93
N GLY A 41 7.48 1.64 -5.73
CA GLY A 41 8.54 1.41 -4.75
C GLY A 41 9.10 -0.02 -4.76
N PHE A 42 8.26 -1.02 -5.03
CA PHE A 42 8.64 -2.43 -4.94
C PHE A 42 8.73 -3.10 -6.32
N ALA A 43 7.67 -3.08 -7.12
CA ALA A 43 7.64 -3.76 -8.42
C ALA A 43 8.60 -3.12 -9.43
N ALA A 44 8.62 -1.78 -9.49
CA ALA A 44 9.51 -1.00 -10.35
C ALA A 44 10.86 -0.61 -9.70
N GLY A 45 11.07 -0.93 -8.41
CA GLY A 45 12.26 -0.55 -7.67
C GLY A 45 13.49 -1.42 -7.95
N GLU A 46 14.68 -0.84 -7.78
CA GLU A 46 15.99 -1.48 -8.02
C GLU A 46 16.29 -2.62 -7.02
N SER A 47 15.74 -2.53 -5.80
CA SER A 47 15.84 -3.56 -4.77
C SER A 47 14.46 -3.93 -4.22
N ARG A 48 13.99 -5.14 -4.56
CA ARG A 48 12.66 -5.66 -4.20
C ARG A 48 12.64 -6.32 -2.82
N THR A 49 12.99 -5.57 -1.78
CA THR A 49 12.97 -6.07 -0.40
C THR A 49 11.68 -5.67 0.32
N LEU A 50 11.13 -6.55 1.16
CA LEU A 50 9.94 -6.22 1.96
C LEU A 50 10.19 -5.03 2.91
N ALA A 51 11.41 -4.89 3.42
CA ALA A 51 11.81 -3.74 4.21
C ALA A 51 11.81 -2.43 3.38
N GLY A 52 12.25 -2.50 2.12
CA GLY A 52 12.18 -1.39 1.17
C GLY A 52 10.73 -1.01 0.85
N PHE A 53 9.87 -2.01 0.61
CA PHE A 53 8.44 -1.79 0.37
C PHE A 53 7.77 -1.07 1.56
N ARG A 54 7.98 -1.56 2.78
CA ARG A 54 7.44 -0.91 3.99
C ARG A 54 7.90 0.54 4.13
N ARG A 55 9.16 0.84 3.84
CA ARG A 55 9.68 2.23 3.86
C ARG A 55 9.00 3.10 2.81
N SER A 56 8.83 2.58 1.59
CA SER A 56 8.11 3.29 0.53
C SER A 56 6.67 3.58 0.91
N TYR A 57 5.98 2.62 1.53
CA TYR A 57 4.62 2.81 2.06
C TYR A 57 4.59 3.89 3.14
N ASN A 58 5.42 3.79 4.18
CA ASN A 58 5.42 4.74 5.30
C ASN A 58 5.80 6.17 4.89
N ASN A 59 6.54 6.37 3.79
CA ASN A 59 6.84 7.70 3.25
C ASN A 59 5.66 8.31 2.46
N THR A 60 4.71 7.48 2.03
CA THR A 60 3.57 7.90 1.18
C THR A 60 2.27 7.98 1.97
N ALA A 61 2.12 7.13 2.99
CA ALA A 61 0.91 7.01 3.81
C ALA A 61 0.89 8.03 4.95
N ASP A 62 -0.30 8.50 5.31
CA ASP A 62 -0.53 9.34 6.50
C ASP A 62 -0.39 8.51 7.79
N LYS A 63 -0.74 7.22 7.72
CA LYS A 63 -0.64 6.27 8.83
C LYS A 63 0.51 5.30 8.58
N THR A 64 1.53 5.36 9.43
CA THR A 64 2.67 4.43 9.35
C THR A 64 2.37 3.07 9.96
N LEU A 65 3.00 2.04 9.41
CA LEU A 65 2.96 0.67 9.91
C LEU A 65 4.29 0.30 10.58
N SER A 66 4.18 -0.38 11.72
CA SER A 66 5.32 -1.01 12.38
C SER A 66 5.81 -2.21 11.54
N PRO A 67 7.07 -2.66 11.72
CA PRO A 67 7.57 -3.84 11.01
C PRO A 67 6.67 -5.08 11.21
N GLY A 68 6.33 -5.41 12.47
CA GLY A 68 5.49 -6.57 12.77
C GLY A 68 4.09 -6.46 12.18
N GLY A 69 3.44 -5.30 12.31
CA GLY A 69 2.12 -5.08 11.73
C GLY A 69 2.13 -5.14 10.20
N PHE A 70 3.21 -4.70 9.56
CA PHE A 70 3.35 -4.79 8.11
C PHE A 70 3.52 -6.24 7.65
N TYR A 71 4.46 -6.99 8.22
CA TYR A 71 4.74 -8.36 7.78
C TYR A 71 3.59 -9.33 8.06
N GLN A 72 2.87 -9.16 9.18
CA GLN A 72 1.70 -9.99 9.50
C GLN A 72 0.63 -9.96 8.40
N ARG A 73 0.48 -8.83 7.69
CA ARG A 73 -0.49 -8.68 6.59
C ARG A 73 -0.08 -9.36 5.29
N LEU A 74 1.18 -9.80 5.19
CA LEU A 74 1.71 -10.52 4.03
C LEU A 74 1.79 -12.03 4.29
N THR A 75 1.40 -12.47 5.47
CA THR A 75 1.34 -13.87 5.86
C THR A 75 -0.11 -14.34 5.75
N PRO A 76 -0.38 -15.51 5.13
CA PRO A 76 -1.73 -16.09 5.07
C PRO A 76 -2.37 -16.31 6.44
#